data_AF-X1M869-F1
#
_entry.id   AF-X1M869-F1
#
_cell.length_a   1.000
_cell.length_b   1.000
_cell.length_c   1.000
_cell.angle_alpha   90.00
_cell.angle_beta   90.00
_cell.angle_gamma   90.00
#
_symmetry.space_group_name_H-M   'P 1'
#
loop_
_entity.id
_entity.type
_entity.pdbx_description
1 polymer ?
#
loop_
_entity_poly.entity_id
_entity_poly.type
_entity_poly.pdbx_seq_one_letter_code
_entity_poly.pdbx_strand_id
1 'polypeptide(L)'
;TGLGENHYAMETMIRERDPSRPIHYEDHLDRNGPERKPSRFDIISDMYASPEDMKEYHEDDPARPVIICEYVHAMGNSVGGLQDYWDVIYAHPRMQGAFVWDWVDQGLAKYTESGEKYWAYGGDFGDYPNDGSFCLNGLVYPNRRTSSAIQEIKKSTSTSILKRPTFRMVKSM
;
A
#
# COMPACT_ATOMS: atom_id res chain seq x y z
N THR A 1 -10.76 15.76 5.72
CA THR A 1 -11.28 14.50 5.15
C THR A 1 -12.14 14.85 3.95
N GLY A 2 -12.07 14.05 2.89
CA GLY A 2 -12.96 14.07 1.74
C GLY A 2 -14.27 13.30 1.97
N LEU A 3 -14.36 12.49 3.03
CA LEU A 3 -15.58 11.80 3.45
C LEU A 3 -16.75 12.78 3.71
N GLY A 4 -17.97 12.37 3.36
CA GLY A 4 -19.18 13.16 3.62
C GLY A 4 -20.45 12.51 3.08
N GLU A 5 -21.58 13.23 3.11
CA GLU A 5 -22.92 12.71 2.78
C GLU A 5 -23.02 12.00 1.42
N ASN A 6 -22.29 12.50 0.41
CA ASN A 6 -22.26 11.85 -0.90
C ASN A 6 -21.73 10.41 -0.84
N HIS A 7 -20.73 10.15 0.01
CA HIS A 7 -20.17 8.81 0.20
C HIS A 7 -21.16 7.89 0.92
N TYR A 8 -21.96 8.41 1.85
CA TYR A 8 -23.01 7.64 2.53
C TYR A 8 -24.21 7.36 1.62
N ALA A 9 -24.54 8.27 0.70
CA ALA A 9 -25.51 8.01 -0.36
C ALA A 9 -25.03 6.91 -1.31
N MET A 10 -23.74 6.93 -1.69
CA MET A 10 -23.12 5.86 -2.47
C MET A 10 -23.14 4.53 -1.71
N GLU A 11 -22.81 4.52 -0.42
CA GLU A 11 -22.88 3.32 0.43
C GLU A 11 -24.26 2.66 0.38
N THR A 12 -25.31 3.45 0.61
CA THR A 12 -26.71 2.98 0.58
C THR A 12 -27.05 2.36 -0.76
N MET A 13 -26.77 3.07 -1.85
CA MET A 13 -27.03 2.58 -3.21
C MET A 13 -26.27 1.29 -3.54
N ILE A 14 -25.01 1.17 -3.11
CA ILE A 14 -24.20 -0.03 -3.33
C ILE A 14 -24.78 -1.21 -2.56
N ARG A 15 -25.13 -1.03 -1.27
CA ARG A 15 -25.70 -2.11 -0.45
C ARG A 15 -27.07 -2.58 -0.97
N GLU A 16 -27.92 -1.67 -1.43
CA GLU A 16 -29.21 -2.01 -2.04
C GLU A 16 -29.03 -2.79 -3.35
N ARG A 17 -28.01 -2.43 -4.14
CA ARG A 17 -27.75 -3.05 -5.45
C ARG A 17 -27.09 -4.42 -5.33
N ASP A 18 -26.13 -4.56 -4.42
CA ASP A 18 -25.35 -5.77 -4.25
C ASP A 18 -24.83 -5.90 -2.81
N PRO A 19 -25.57 -6.60 -1.93
CA PRO A 19 -25.13 -6.83 -0.56
C PRO A 19 -24.08 -7.95 -0.43
N SER A 20 -23.65 -8.58 -1.54
CA SER A 20 -22.74 -9.74 -1.49
C SER A 20 -21.26 -9.38 -1.38
N ARG A 21 -20.90 -8.09 -1.47
CA ARG A 21 -19.51 -7.60 -1.47
C ARG A 21 -19.27 -6.57 -0.36
N PRO A 22 -18.07 -6.56 0.25
CA PRO A 22 -17.70 -5.52 1.20
C PRO A 22 -17.45 -4.19 0.49
N ILE A 23 -17.74 -3.10 1.19
CA ILE A 23 -17.46 -1.73 0.75
C ILE A 23 -16.18 -1.24 1.43
N HIS A 24 -15.28 -0.67 0.64
CA HIS A 24 -14.02 -0.08 1.08
C HIS A 24 -13.97 1.40 0.69
N TYR A 25 -13.53 2.23 1.62
CA TYR A 25 -13.15 3.62 1.39
C TYR A 25 -12.20 4.03 2.52
N GLU A 26 -11.01 4.52 2.18
CA GLU A 26 -9.90 4.67 3.14
C GLU A 26 -10.09 5.79 4.16
N ASP A 27 -10.75 6.88 3.78
CA ASP A 27 -10.66 8.14 4.51
C ASP A 27 -11.10 8.03 5.98
N HIS A 28 -10.69 9.00 6.78
CA HIS A 28 -10.94 9.05 8.22
C HIS A 28 -12.11 9.98 8.55
N LEU A 29 -12.75 9.73 9.69
CA LEU A 29 -13.77 10.64 10.23
C LEU A 29 -13.17 12.03 10.51
N ASP A 30 -11.93 12.06 10.99
CA ASP A 30 -11.14 13.28 11.12
C ASP A 30 -9.64 12.99 10.90
N ARG A 31 -9.18 13.11 9.65
CA ARG A 31 -7.79 12.80 9.27
C ARG A 31 -6.75 13.67 9.97
N ASN A 32 -7.08 14.91 10.34
CA ASN A 32 -6.14 15.89 10.88
C ASN A 32 -6.44 16.25 12.35
N GLY A 33 -7.48 15.67 12.94
CA GLY A 33 -7.87 15.93 14.31
C GLY A 33 -7.34 14.90 15.30
N PRO A 34 -7.71 15.06 16.58
CA PRO A 34 -7.24 14.20 17.66
C PRO A 34 -7.81 12.76 17.58
N GLU A 35 -8.88 12.55 16.81
CA GLU A 35 -9.51 11.25 16.61
C GLU A 35 -9.32 10.80 15.15
N ARG A 36 -8.09 10.35 14.80
CA ARG A 36 -7.78 9.73 13.50
C ARG A 36 -8.42 8.33 13.40
N LYS A 37 -9.75 8.29 13.44
CA LYS A 37 -10.53 7.06 13.37
C LYS A 37 -10.86 6.73 11.91
N PRO A 38 -10.62 5.48 11.46
CA PRO A 38 -11.05 5.02 10.15
C PRO A 38 -12.56 5.23 9.95
N SER A 39 -12.98 5.46 8.70
CA SER A 39 -14.39 5.54 8.34
C SER A 39 -15.17 4.28 8.69
N ARG A 40 -16.51 4.35 8.60
CA ARG A 40 -17.44 3.29 9.03
C ARG A 40 -17.64 2.12 8.06
N PHE A 41 -16.94 2.10 6.93
CA PHE A 41 -17.15 1.07 5.91
C PHE A 41 -16.67 -0.32 6.38
N ASP A 42 -16.92 -1.35 5.57
CA ASP A 42 -16.80 -2.75 6.00
C ASP A 42 -15.37 -3.18 6.33
N ILE A 43 -14.37 -2.45 5.81
CA ILE A 43 -12.94 -2.73 5.98
C ILE A 43 -12.26 -1.50 6.56
N ILE A 44 -11.48 -1.69 7.63
CA ILE A 44 -10.58 -0.66 8.13
C ILE A 44 -9.42 -0.54 7.17
N SER A 45 -9.16 0.68 6.70
CA SER A 45 -8.09 0.97 5.74
C SER A 45 -7.43 2.29 6.05
N ASP A 46 -6.17 2.39 5.66
CA ASP A 46 -5.36 3.61 5.68
C ASP A 46 -4.34 3.50 4.55
N MET A 47 -3.76 4.63 4.15
CA MET A 47 -2.60 4.68 3.26
C MET A 47 -1.34 4.98 4.07
N TYR A 48 -0.29 4.21 3.82
CA TYR A 48 1.05 4.40 4.41
C TYR A 48 1.07 4.36 5.95
N ALA A 49 0.15 3.61 6.57
CA ALA A 49 0.13 3.35 8.00
C ALA A 49 1.41 2.65 8.45
N SER A 50 1.95 3.03 9.61
CA SER A 50 3.09 2.31 10.20
C SER A 50 2.67 0.95 10.76
N PRO A 51 3.60 0.01 11.00
CA PRO A 51 3.30 -1.24 11.70
C PRO A 51 2.66 -1.02 13.08
N GLU A 52 2.95 0.10 13.74
CA GLU A 52 2.34 0.52 15.01
C GLU A 52 0.88 0.94 14.80
N ASP A 53 0.61 1.83 13.84
CA ASP A 53 -0.77 2.24 13.49
C ASP A 53 -1.63 1.04 13.09
N MET A 54 -1.04 0.07 12.36
CA MET A 54 -1.72 -1.18 12.02
C MET A 54 -2.18 -1.91 13.28
N LYS A 55 -1.31 -2.07 14.30
CA LYS A 55 -1.69 -2.71 15.57
C LYS A 55 -2.80 -1.94 16.26
N GLU A 56 -2.75 -0.61 16.27
CA GLU A 56 -3.79 0.24 16.87
C GLU A 56 -5.13 0.05 16.16
N TYR A 57 -5.16 0.10 14.82
CA TYR A 57 -6.36 -0.20 14.04
C TYR A 57 -6.93 -1.59 14.28
N HIS A 58 -6.05 -2.57 14.52
CA HIS A 58 -6.50 -3.88 14.96
C HIS A 58 -7.21 -3.75 16.32
N GLU A 59 -6.54 -3.26 17.36
CA GLU A 59 -7.11 -3.29 18.72
C GLU A 59 -8.35 -2.42 18.92
N ASP A 60 -8.41 -1.25 18.27
CA ASP A 60 -9.48 -0.26 18.49
C ASP A 60 -10.85 -0.67 17.95
N ASP A 61 -10.87 -1.47 16.88
CA ASP A 61 -12.11 -2.00 16.31
C ASP A 61 -11.97 -3.51 16.01
N PRO A 62 -12.37 -4.36 16.97
CA PRO A 62 -12.25 -5.80 16.83
C PRO A 62 -13.25 -6.42 15.84
N ALA A 63 -14.22 -5.67 15.33
CA ALA A 63 -15.31 -6.21 14.51
C ALA A 63 -15.01 -6.26 13.01
N ARG A 64 -14.01 -5.49 12.54
CA ARG A 64 -13.70 -5.35 11.10
C ARG A 64 -12.29 -5.84 10.74
N PRO A 65 -12.07 -6.37 9.53
CA PRO A 65 -10.73 -6.66 9.04
C PRO A 65 -9.96 -5.37 8.75
N VAL A 66 -8.64 -5.44 8.80
CA VAL A 66 -7.74 -4.34 8.44
C VAL A 66 -7.00 -4.72 7.14
N ILE A 67 -7.06 -3.84 6.14
CA ILE A 67 -6.32 -3.94 4.89
C ILE A 67 -5.74 -2.57 4.56
N ILE A 68 -4.43 -2.50 4.37
CA ILE A 68 -3.76 -1.24 4.02
C ILE A 68 -3.82 -1.06 2.49
N CYS A 69 -4.64 -0.12 2.01
CA CYS A 69 -4.93 0.01 0.57
C CYS A 69 -3.75 0.56 -0.23
N GLU A 70 -2.82 1.24 0.42
CA GLU A 70 -1.53 1.64 -0.15
C GLU A 70 -0.47 1.51 0.95
N TYR A 71 0.56 0.69 0.74
CA TYR A 71 1.73 0.64 1.61
C TYR A 71 3.01 0.62 0.78
N VAL A 72 4.12 1.02 1.40
CA VAL A 72 5.47 0.93 0.85
C VAL A 72 5.57 1.50 -0.57
N HIS A 73 5.74 2.82 -0.64
CA HIS A 73 5.87 3.56 -1.91
C HIS A 73 7.10 3.12 -2.71
N ALA A 74 6.92 2.61 -3.92
CA ALA A 74 7.95 1.97 -4.73
C ALA A 74 8.72 2.91 -5.67
N MET A 75 8.54 4.23 -5.53
CA MET A 75 9.27 5.25 -6.32
C MET A 75 10.79 5.12 -6.21
N GLY A 76 11.43 4.97 -7.37
CA GLY A 76 12.88 4.90 -7.49
C GLY A 76 13.48 3.67 -6.81
N ASN A 77 14.51 3.87 -6.00
CA ASN A 77 15.14 2.80 -5.21
C ASN A 77 14.56 2.81 -3.79
N SER A 78 13.46 2.09 -3.61
CA SER A 78 12.65 2.10 -2.39
C SER A 78 12.32 0.67 -1.93
N VAL A 79 11.18 0.51 -1.25
CA VAL A 79 10.62 -0.77 -0.79
C VAL A 79 11.43 -1.42 0.34
N GLY A 80 11.96 -0.57 1.23
CA GLY A 80 12.56 -1.01 2.50
C GLY A 80 11.51 -1.36 3.57
N GLY A 81 11.93 -2.08 4.62
CA GLY A 81 11.11 -2.32 5.81
C GLY A 81 9.95 -3.32 5.65
N LEU A 82 9.86 -4.03 4.53
CA LEU A 82 8.76 -4.98 4.27
C LEU A 82 8.57 -6.02 5.38
N GLN A 83 9.65 -6.50 5.99
CA GLN A 83 9.56 -7.54 7.02
C GLN A 83 8.73 -7.09 8.22
N ASP A 84 8.86 -5.83 8.64
CA ASP A 84 8.16 -5.31 9.82
C ASP A 84 6.64 -5.27 9.59
N TYR A 85 6.22 -4.88 8.39
CA TYR A 85 4.81 -4.93 7.97
C TYR A 85 4.27 -6.36 7.96
N TRP A 86 4.98 -7.27 7.31
CA TRP A 86 4.52 -8.66 7.16
C TRP A 86 4.56 -9.43 8.49
N ASP A 87 5.46 -9.10 9.40
CA ASP A 87 5.46 -9.65 10.76
C ASP A 87 4.18 -9.25 11.52
N VAL A 88 3.71 -8.01 11.40
CA VAL A 88 2.42 -7.59 11.96
C VAL A 88 1.26 -8.31 11.28
N ILE A 89 1.24 -8.36 9.94
CA ILE A 89 0.18 -9.02 9.18
C ILE A 89 0.03 -10.49 9.57
N TYR A 90 1.14 -11.23 9.67
CA TYR A 90 1.09 -12.65 10.03
C TYR A 90 0.78 -12.89 11.51
N ALA A 91 1.06 -11.94 12.40
CA ALA A 91 0.82 -12.09 13.83
C ALA A 91 -0.64 -11.79 14.24
N HIS A 92 -1.42 -11.08 13.44
CA HIS A 92 -2.75 -10.56 13.82
C HIS A 92 -3.84 -11.08 12.87
N PRO A 93 -4.76 -11.97 13.29
CA PRO A 93 -5.67 -12.68 12.39
C PRO A 93 -6.61 -11.82 11.51
N ARG A 94 -6.92 -10.59 11.95
CA ARG A 94 -7.75 -9.65 11.16
C ARG A 94 -6.94 -8.76 10.23
N MET A 95 -5.60 -8.79 10.29
CA MET A 95 -4.75 -8.18 9.29
C MET A 95 -4.77 -9.04 8.03
N GLN A 96 -5.38 -8.54 6.97
CA GLN A 96 -5.60 -9.31 5.73
C GLN A 96 -4.67 -8.87 4.58
N GLY A 97 -3.62 -8.13 4.90
CA GLY A 97 -2.58 -7.75 3.96
C GLY A 97 -2.60 -6.28 3.60
N ALA A 98 -1.86 -5.96 2.54
CA ALA A 98 -1.63 -4.60 2.08
C ALA A 98 -1.28 -4.58 0.58
N PHE A 99 -1.54 -3.46 -0.10
CA PHE A 99 -1.28 -3.28 -1.54
C PHE A 99 -0.14 -2.29 -1.81
N VAL A 100 0.90 -2.74 -2.51
CA VAL A 100 2.06 -1.90 -2.84
C VAL A 100 1.64 -0.78 -3.78
N TRP A 101 2.10 0.45 -3.51
CA TRP A 101 1.96 1.57 -4.45
C TRP A 101 3.27 1.82 -5.22
N ASP A 102 3.37 1.57 -6.53
CA ASP A 102 2.38 0.95 -7.41
C ASP A 102 3.01 -0.12 -8.32
N TRP A 103 2.24 -0.61 -9.30
CA TRP A 103 2.72 -1.68 -10.17
C TRP A 103 3.75 -1.20 -11.19
N VAL A 104 3.49 -0.11 -11.92
CA VAL A 104 4.25 0.25 -13.13
C VAL A 104 4.48 1.75 -13.23
N ASP A 105 5.72 2.13 -13.51
CA ASP A 105 6.09 3.52 -13.79
C ASP A 105 5.28 4.09 -14.96
N GLN A 106 4.69 5.27 -14.76
CA GLN A 106 3.87 5.97 -15.76
C GLN A 106 4.71 6.87 -16.68
N GLY A 107 5.90 6.38 -17.08
CA GLY A 107 6.82 7.09 -17.96
C GLY A 107 6.48 6.92 -19.44
N LEU A 108 6.48 8.01 -20.19
CA LEU A 108 6.26 7.99 -21.65
C LEU A 108 7.57 7.89 -22.40
N ALA A 109 7.62 7.08 -23.46
CA ALA A 109 8.83 6.99 -24.28
C ALA A 109 9.08 8.31 -25.03
N LYS A 110 10.26 8.90 -24.86
CA LYS A 110 10.74 10.05 -25.65
C LYS A 110 12.19 9.80 -26.08
N TYR A 111 12.66 10.60 -27.03
CA TYR A 111 14.00 10.48 -27.58
C TYR A 111 14.72 11.82 -27.48
N THR A 112 16.00 11.78 -27.14
CA THR A 112 16.89 12.95 -27.21
C THR A 112 17.13 13.36 -28.67
N GLU A 113 17.75 14.52 -28.91
CA GLU A 113 18.17 14.93 -30.26
C GLU A 113 19.15 13.95 -30.91
N SER A 114 19.95 13.25 -30.10
CA SER A 114 20.86 12.18 -30.56
C SER A 114 20.15 10.84 -30.82
N GLY A 115 18.84 10.74 -30.59
CA GLY A 115 18.04 9.52 -30.80
C GLY A 115 18.08 8.53 -29.63
N GLU A 116 18.59 8.91 -28.46
CA GLU A 116 18.59 8.06 -27.27
C GLU A 116 17.22 8.02 -26.62
N LYS A 117 16.68 6.82 -26.37
CA LYS A 117 15.38 6.64 -25.72
C LYS A 117 15.50 6.90 -24.21
N TYR A 118 14.58 7.69 -23.68
CA TYR A 118 14.37 7.88 -22.24
C TYR A 118 12.89 7.79 -21.88
N TRP A 119 12.61 7.66 -20.57
CA TRP A 119 11.26 7.69 -20.02
C TRP A 119 10.97 9.09 -19.48
N ALA A 120 10.15 9.83 -20.22
CA ALA A 120 9.73 11.18 -19.89
C ALA A 120 8.63 11.18 -18.83
N TYR A 121 8.61 12.23 -18.01
CA TYR A 121 7.62 12.49 -16.95
C TYR A 121 7.20 13.97 -16.96
N GLY A 122 6.50 14.44 -15.91
CA GLY A 122 6.02 15.82 -15.84
C GLY A 122 7.13 16.85 -16.06
N GLY A 123 6.88 17.84 -16.92
CA GLY A 123 7.86 18.87 -17.32
C GLY A 123 8.66 18.55 -18.57
N ASP A 124 8.74 17.28 -19.01
CA ASP A 124 9.41 16.92 -20.27
C ASP A 124 8.60 17.30 -21.52
N PHE A 125 7.36 17.76 -21.37
CA PHE A 125 6.46 18.13 -22.47
C PHE A 125 6.21 19.65 -22.54
N GLY A 126 6.92 20.44 -21.73
CA GLY A 126 6.69 21.88 -21.62
C GLY A 126 5.40 22.23 -20.88
N ASP A 127 4.84 21.26 -20.16
CA ASP A 127 3.64 21.36 -19.34
C ASP A 127 3.91 22.09 -18.01
N TYR A 128 3.01 23.01 -17.65
CA TYR A 128 3.03 23.75 -16.38
C TYR A 128 1.60 24.09 -15.92
N PRO A 129 1.21 23.80 -14.66
CA PRO A 129 2.02 23.16 -13.62
C PRO A 129 2.26 21.66 -13.89
N ASN A 130 3.28 21.08 -13.25
CA ASN A 130 3.56 19.64 -13.25
C ASN A 130 4.19 19.20 -11.91
N ASP A 131 4.08 17.90 -11.60
CA ASP A 131 4.60 17.28 -10.37
C ASP A 131 5.85 16.40 -10.62
N GLY A 132 6.58 16.70 -11.70
CA GLY A 132 7.85 16.03 -12.03
C GLY A 132 7.74 14.51 -12.14
N SER A 133 8.66 13.80 -11.49
CA SER A 133 8.80 12.34 -11.55
C SER A 133 7.90 11.57 -10.59
N PHE A 134 6.98 12.23 -9.87
CA PHE A 134 6.08 11.59 -8.90
C PHE A 134 5.08 10.61 -9.54
N CYS A 135 5.08 10.45 -10.87
CA CYS A 135 4.35 9.41 -11.59
C CYS A 135 5.17 8.12 -11.83
N LEU A 136 6.44 8.08 -11.43
CA LEU A 136 7.36 6.94 -11.59
C LEU A 136 7.48 6.16 -10.26
N ASN A 137 6.40 5.48 -9.87
CA ASN A 137 6.25 4.81 -8.58
C ASN A 137 6.24 3.28 -8.66
N GLY A 138 6.66 2.70 -9.78
CA GLY A 138 6.39 1.31 -10.10
C GLY A 138 7.38 0.29 -9.56
N LEU A 139 6.86 -0.88 -9.19
CA LEU A 139 7.67 -2.10 -9.05
C LEU A 139 8.30 -2.56 -10.37
N VAL A 140 7.72 -2.17 -11.52
CA VAL A 140 8.30 -2.42 -12.84
C VAL A 140 8.42 -1.13 -13.65
N TYR A 141 9.45 -1.06 -14.49
CA TYR A 141 9.68 0.05 -15.41
C TYR A 141 8.57 0.14 -16.47
N PRO A 142 8.47 1.24 -17.25
CA PRO A 142 7.40 1.41 -18.24
C PRO A 142 7.37 0.32 -19.33
N ASN A 143 8.49 -0.37 -19.58
CA ASN A 143 8.56 -1.52 -20.49
C ASN A 143 8.32 -2.89 -19.80
N ARG A 144 7.82 -2.89 -18.56
CA ARG A 144 7.51 -4.07 -17.72
C ARG A 144 8.74 -4.91 -17.36
N ARG A 145 9.95 -4.35 -17.51
CA ARG A 145 11.15 -4.96 -16.90
C ARG A 145 11.08 -4.77 -15.38
N THR A 146 11.44 -5.83 -14.66
CA THR A 146 11.47 -5.86 -13.20
C THR A 146 12.53 -4.92 -12.64
N SER A 147 12.18 -4.15 -11.62
CA SER A 147 13.16 -3.44 -10.78
C SER A 147 13.81 -4.40 -9.76
N SER A 148 14.74 -3.91 -8.94
CA SER A 148 15.24 -4.66 -7.78
C SER A 148 14.16 -4.84 -6.70
N ALA A 149 13.29 -3.84 -6.51
CA ALA A 149 12.28 -3.83 -5.45
C ALA A 149 11.30 -5.02 -5.52
N ILE A 150 10.92 -5.45 -6.73
CA ILE A 150 10.01 -6.59 -6.90
C ILE A 150 10.60 -7.92 -6.39
N GLN A 151 11.93 -8.04 -6.35
CA GLN A 151 12.58 -9.23 -5.81
C GLN A 151 12.36 -9.35 -4.30
N GLU A 152 12.38 -8.23 -3.58
CA GLU A 152 12.11 -8.22 -2.15
C GLU A 152 10.64 -8.43 -1.83
N ILE A 153 9.73 -7.84 -2.60
CA ILE A 153 8.30 -8.16 -2.50
C ILE A 153 8.07 -9.67 -2.63
N LYS A 154 8.65 -10.30 -3.67
CA LYS A 154 8.53 -11.75 -3.87
C LYS A 154 9.03 -12.55 -2.67
N LYS A 155 10.11 -12.09 -2.01
CA LYS A 155 10.68 -12.78 -0.85
C LYS A 155 9.82 -12.62 0.40
N SER A 156 9.42 -11.39 0.73
CA SER A 156 8.68 -11.06 1.95
C SER A 156 7.24 -11.60 1.95
N THR A 157 6.61 -11.69 0.78
CA THR A 157 5.23 -12.17 0.63
C THR A 157 5.11 -13.68 0.39
N SER A 158 6.22 -14.42 0.50
CA SER A 158 6.22 -15.86 0.20
C SER A 158 5.35 -16.65 1.18
N THR A 159 4.48 -17.50 0.63
CA THR A 159 3.59 -18.38 1.41
C THR A 159 4.31 -19.53 2.11
N SER A 160 5.59 -19.76 1.80
CA SER A 160 6.40 -20.82 2.40
C SER A 160 7.54 -20.20 3.23
N ILE A 161 7.41 -20.27 4.55
CA ILE A 161 8.38 -19.70 5.49
C ILE A 161 9.19 -20.83 6.12
N LEU A 162 10.46 -20.97 5.69
CA LEU A 162 11.40 -21.90 6.31
C LEU A 162 12.23 -21.15 7.37
N LYS A 163 12.00 -21.46 8.65
CA LYS A 163 12.82 -20.96 9.76
C LYS A 163 13.79 -22.06 10.20
N ARG A 164 15.08 -21.75 10.34
CA ARG A 164 16.02 -22.66 11.01
C ARG A 164 15.62 -22.75 12.49
N PRO A 165 15.54 -23.95 13.09
CA PRO A 165 15.28 -24.07 14.51
C PRO A 165 16.43 -23.43 15.28
N THR A 166 16.09 -22.50 16.19
CA THR A 166 17.04 -21.96 17.16
C THR A 166 17.31 -23.04 18.22
N PHE A 167 18.41 -23.76 18.08
CA PHE A 167 18.92 -24.60 19.16
C PHE A 167 19.40 -23.69 20.29
N ARG A 168 18.59 -23.54 21.35
CA ARG A 168 19.12 -23.10 22.64
C ARG A 168 20.01 -24.22 23.16
N MET A 169 21.32 -24.00 23.21
CA MET A 169 22.18 -24.83 24.06
C MET A 169 21.71 -24.64 25.50
N VAL A 170 21.04 -25.67 26.03
CA VAL A 170 20.89 -25.81 27.48
C VAL A 170 22.29 -26.05 28.00
N LYS A 171 22.92 -25.04 28.61
CA LYS A 171 24.11 -25.29 29.43
C LYS A 171 23.67 -26.23 30.54
N SER A 172 24.15 -27.48 30.50
CA SER A 172 24.02 -28.40 31.62
C SER A 172 24.95 -27.93 32.74
N MET A 173 24.35 -27.67 33.91
CA MET A 173 24.90 -27.53 35.27
C MET A 173 26.13 -26.63 35.45
#